data_AF-A0A380BLC5-F1
#
_entry.id   AF-A0A380BLC5-F1
#
_cell.length_a   1.000
_cell.length_b   1.000
_cell.length_c   1.000
_cell.angle_alpha   90.00
_cell.angle_beta   90.00
_cell.angle_gamma   90.00
#
_symmetry.space_group_name_H-M   'P 1'
#
loop_
_entity.id
_entity.type
_entity.pdbx_description
1 polymer ?
#
loop_
_entity_poly.entity_id
_entity_poly.type
_entity_poly.pdbx_seq_one_letter_code
_entity_poly.pdbx_strand_id
1 'polypeptide(L)' 'MSYKVNGHEITVNFPVDSISINKNSIAFTDSKGKKKQTFSKRTETLKFMKWLLSANK' A
#
# COMPACT_ATOMS: atom_id res chain seq x y z
N MET A 1 1.28 -10.88 0.71
CA MET A 1 0.78 -10.78 -0.68
C MET A 1 1.59 -9.72 -1.43
N SER A 2 1.61 -9.75 -2.76
CA SER A 2 2.27 -8.74 -3.57
C SER A 2 1.29 -7.94 -4.44
N TYR A 3 1.65 -6.69 -4.72
CA TYR A 3 0.89 -5.80 -5.59
C TYR A 3 1.80 -5.25 -6.70
N LYS A 4 1.41 -5.45 -7.95
CA LYS A 4 2.17 -4.95 -9.12
C LYS A 4 1.67 -3.57 -9.52
N VAL A 5 2.59 -2.62 -9.67
CA VAL A 5 2.32 -1.28 -10.16
C VAL A 5 3.48 -0.80 -11.04
N ASN A 6 3.18 -0.38 -12.27
CA ASN A 6 4.17 0.18 -13.21
C ASN A 6 5.44 -0.68 -13.37
N GLY A 7 5.29 -2.01 -13.40
CA GLY A 7 6.42 -2.96 -13.50
C GLY A 7 7.17 -3.23 -12.19
N HIS A 8 6.84 -2.52 -11.11
CA HIS A 8 7.39 -2.77 -9.76
C HIS A 8 6.44 -3.63 -8.92
N GLU A 9 7.01 -4.49 -8.09
CA GLU A 9 6.27 -5.31 -7.14
C GLU A 9 6.44 -4.77 -5.72
N ILE A 10 5.31 -4.57 -5.03
CA ILE A 10 5.27 -4.13 -3.64
C ILE A 10 4.80 -5.30 -2.78
N THR A 11 5.67 -5.75 -1.88
CA THR A 11 5.37 -6.84 -0.95
C THR A 11 4.80 -6.31 0.36
N VAL A 12 3.60 -6.78 0.71
CA VAL A 12 2.87 -6.43 1.94
C VAL A 12 2.62 -7.69 2.76
N ASN A 13 3.01 -7.65 4.04
CA ASN A 13 2.82 -8.76 4.97
C ASN A 13 1.53 -8.53 5.76
N PHE A 14 0.41 -9.07 5.29
CA PHE A 14 -0.87 -8.95 5.98
C PHE A 14 -0.89 -9.73 7.31
N PRO A 15 -1.69 -9.29 8.29
CA PRO A 15 -2.51 -8.08 8.26
C PRO A 15 -1.68 -6.80 8.38
N VAL A 16 -2.25 -5.68 7.94
CA VAL A 16 -1.71 -4.34 8.18
C VAL A 16 -2.43 -3.69 9.36
N ASP A 17 -1.66 -3.09 10.26
CA ASP A 17 -2.16 -2.50 11.51
C ASP A 17 -2.65 -1.06 11.32
N SER A 18 -2.07 -0.33 10.37
CA SER A 18 -2.41 1.06 10.10
C SER A 18 -2.15 1.43 8.65
N ILE A 19 -2.94 2.37 8.12
CA ILE A 19 -2.82 2.91 6.77
C ILE A 19 -3.06 4.43 6.85
N SER A 20 -2.20 5.22 6.22
CA SER A 20 -2.31 6.67 6.10
C SER A 20 -1.97 7.12 4.69
N ILE A 21 -2.70 8.10 4.16
CA ILE A 21 -2.52 8.61 2.79
C ILE A 21 -2.24 10.10 2.81
N ASN A 22 -1.27 10.53 2.03
CA ASN A 22 -0.99 11.93 1.76
C ASN A 22 -0.71 12.15 0.27
N LYS A 23 -1.62 12.83 -0.43
CA LYS A 23 -1.56 13.10 -1.87
C LYS A 23 -1.32 11.83 -2.72
N ASN A 24 -0.08 11.61 -3.15
CA ASN A 24 0.33 10.46 -3.98
C ASN A 24 1.14 9.43 -3.20
N SER A 25 1.29 9.63 -1.89
CA SER A 25 2.00 8.73 -1.00
C SER A 25 1.04 8.02 -0.06
N ILE A 26 1.41 6.81 0.32
CA ILE A 26 0.75 6.00 1.34
C ILE A 26 1.80 5.50 2.32
N ALA A 27 1.48 5.51 3.61
CA ALA A 27 2.23 4.83 4.64
C ALA A 27 1.34 3.74 5.21
N PHE A 28 1.91 2.58 5.51
CA PHE A 28 1.20 1.48 6.16
C PHE A 28 2.15 0.73 7.09
N THR A 29 1.62 0.14 8.15
CA THR A 29 2.39 -0.69 9.07
C THR A 29 1.95 -2.13 8.86
N ASP A 30 2.91 -2.99 8.53
CA ASP A 30 2.71 -4.42 8.39
C ASP A 30 3.53 -5.16 9.47
N SER A 31 3.47 -6.50 9.52
CA SER A 31 4.20 -7.26 10.55
C SER A 31 5.73 -7.09 10.52
N LYS A 32 6.29 -6.53 9.44
CA LYS A 32 7.72 -6.20 9.32
C LYS A 32 8.01 -4.72 9.61
N GLY A 33 7.01 -3.95 10.02
CA GLY A 33 7.13 -2.56 10.45
C GLY A 33 6.51 -1.56 9.47
N LYS A 34 6.92 -0.29 9.63
CA LYS A 34 6.38 0.83 8.87
C LYS A 34 6.98 0.88 7.47
N LYS A 35 6.12 0.96 6.46
CA LYS A 35 6.47 1.14 5.05
C LYS A 35 5.82 2.38 4.48
N LYS A 36 6.48 3.00 3.51
CA LYS A 36 5.98 4.15 2.78
C LYS A 36 6.19 3.94 1.30
N GLN A 37 5.14 4.15 0.51
CA GLN A 37 5.21 4.12 -0.93
C GLN A 37 4.71 5.42 -1.53
N THR A 38 5.45 5.94 -2.51
CA THR A 38 5.04 7.11 -3.30
C THR A 38 4.76 6.65 -4.72
N PHE A 39 3.61 7.07 -5.24
CA PHE A 39 3.14 6.76 -6.58
C PHE A 39 3.25 8.00 -7.48
N SER A 40 3.29 7.78 -8.79
CA SER A 40 3.31 8.87 -9.76
C SER A 40 1.95 9.56 -9.83
N LYS A 41 0.86 8.79 -9.75
CA LYS A 41 -0.52 9.31 -9.82
C LYS A 41 -1.31 9.02 -8.56
N ARG A 42 -2.11 9.98 -8.11
CA ARG A 42 -3.05 9.81 -6.98
C ARG A 42 -4.00 8.62 -7.17
N THR A 43 -4.41 8.36 -8.42
CA THR A 43 -5.28 7.22 -8.75
C THR A 43 -4.63 5.87 -8.44
N GLU A 44 -3.30 5.74 -8.58
CA GLU A 44 -2.55 4.53 -8.22
C GLU A 44 -2.51 4.34 -6.70
N THR A 45 -2.28 5.43 -5.97
CA THR A 45 -2.35 5.43 -4.49
C THR A 45 -3.70 4.93 -4.00
N LEU A 46 -4.80 5.42 -4.60
CA LEU A 46 -6.16 5.02 -4.24
C LEU A 46 -6.44 3.54 -4.60
N LYS A 47 -5.96 3.06 -5.76
CA LYS A 47 -6.08 1.64 -6.13
C LYS A 47 -5.35 0.75 -5.15
N PHE A 48 -4.13 1.11 -4.78
CA PHE A 48 -3.34 0.36 -3.82
C PHE A 48 -3.96 0.38 -2.41
N MET A 49 -4.51 1.51 -1.95
CA MET A 49 -5.27 1.59 -0.70
C MET A 49 -6.46 0.63 -0.70
N LYS A 50 -7.28 0.65 -1.76
CA LYS A 50 -8.44 -0.25 -1.86
C LYS A 50 -8.02 -1.70 -1.79
N TRP A 51 -6.92 -2.05 -2.46
CA TRP A 51 -6.34 -3.38 -2.40
C TRP A 51 -5.90 -3.75 -0.98
N LEU A 52 -5.16 -2.87 -0.27
CA LEU A 52 -4.77 -3.06 1.12
C LEU A 52 -5.98 -3.36 2.01
N LEU A 53 -7.05 -2.57 1.91
CA LEU A 53 -8.27 -2.78 2.70
C LEU A 53 -8.98 -4.09 2.36
N SER A 54 -9.01 -4.46 1.07
CA SER A 54 -9.68 -5.69 0.61
C SER A 54 -8.96 -6.97 1.02
N ALA A 55 -7.64 -6.91 1.16
CA ALA A 55 -6.78 -8.03 1.51
C ALA A 55 -6.58 -8.19 3.02
N ASN A 56 -6.93 -7.17 3.82
CA ASN A 56 -6.81 -7.19 5.28
C ASN A 56 -7.99 -7.88 6.00
N LYS A 57 -8.51 -8.96 5.42
CA LYS A 57 -9.64 -9.74 5.97
C LYS A 57 -9.19 -10.74 7.03
#